data_AF-U5WPR0-F1
#
_entry.id   AF-U5WPR0-F1
#
_cell.length_a   1.000
_cell.length_b   1.000
_cell.length_c   1.000
_cell.angle_alpha   90.00
_cell.angle_beta   90.00
_cell.angle_gamma   90.00
#
_symmetry.space_group_name_H-M   'P 1'
#
loop_
_entity.id
_entity.type
_entity.pdbx_description
1 polymer ?
#
loop_
_entity_poly.entity_id
_entity_poly.type
_entity_poly.pdbx_seq_one_letter_code
_entity_poly.pdbx_strand_id
1 'polypeptide(L)'
;MLYGPSDTWSRLGAASSPYGGEIDDCSDIFDVHHWVDGEPVTFGTVTVVPRIVAHPTESYGMRFTDSTGASLAYSGDTGICDQLVELARGVDVFLCEASWTHSPDRPPDLHLSGTEAGRAARRAGVRELLLTHIPPWTSREDVISEAKAEFDGPVHAVVCGETFEVRRA
;
A
#
# COMPACT_ATOMS: atom_id res chain seq x y z
N MET A 1 -5.21 2.89 -19.97
CA MET A 1 -5.00 3.84 -18.87
C MET A 1 -4.06 3.21 -17.86
N LEU A 2 -3.05 3.95 -17.44
CA LEU A 2 -2.10 3.57 -16.41
C LEU A 2 -2.00 4.73 -15.42
N TYR A 3 -2.09 4.46 -14.13
CA TYR A 3 -1.87 5.47 -13.09
C TYR A 3 -0.64 5.15 -12.27
N GLY A 4 0.14 6.18 -11.92
CA GLY A 4 1.28 6.04 -11.02
C GLY A 4 1.82 7.40 -10.54
N PRO A 5 2.98 7.41 -9.86
CA PRO A 5 3.69 8.63 -9.50
C PRO A 5 4.04 9.52 -10.70
N SER A 6 4.43 10.77 -10.45
CA SER A 6 4.71 11.77 -11.49
C SER A 6 5.83 11.39 -12.48
N ASP A 7 6.70 10.45 -12.12
CA ASP A 7 7.78 9.93 -12.96
C ASP A 7 7.42 8.63 -13.70
N THR A 8 6.18 8.15 -13.62
CA THR A 8 5.73 6.88 -14.23
C THR A 8 6.08 6.77 -15.70
N TRP A 9 5.79 7.81 -16.49
CA TRP A 9 6.05 7.79 -17.94
C TRP A 9 7.55 7.67 -18.24
N SER A 10 8.40 8.48 -17.59
CA SER A 10 9.83 8.47 -17.87
C SER A 10 10.51 7.20 -17.37
N ARG A 11 10.05 6.64 -16.25
CA ARG A 11 10.50 5.34 -15.73
C ARG A 11 10.18 4.20 -16.68
N LEU A 12 8.96 4.17 -17.22
CA LEU A 12 8.55 3.15 -18.18
C LEU A 12 9.30 3.29 -19.51
N GLY A 13 9.40 4.50 -20.06
CA GLY A 13 10.14 4.73 -21.30
C GLY A 13 11.63 4.41 -21.17
N ALA A 14 12.25 4.70 -20.03
CA ALA A 14 13.63 4.30 -19.76
C ALA A 14 13.80 2.78 -19.65
N ALA A 15 12.80 2.08 -19.07
CA ALA A 15 12.83 0.63 -18.92
C ALA A 15 12.53 -0.12 -20.23
N SER A 16 11.72 0.44 -21.13
CA SER A 16 11.40 -0.17 -22.43
C SER A 16 12.46 0.11 -23.50
N SER A 17 13.30 1.12 -23.29
CA SER A 17 14.34 1.48 -24.26
C SER A 17 15.32 0.33 -24.52
N PRO A 18 15.61 -0.01 -25.79
CA PRO A 18 16.65 -0.98 -26.14
C PRO A 18 18.07 -0.43 -25.92
N TYR A 19 18.22 0.89 -25.69
CA TYR A 19 19.48 1.57 -25.49
C TYR A 19 19.55 2.25 -24.11
N GLY A 20 20.65 2.04 -23.41
CA GLY A 20 20.85 2.63 -22.07
C GLY A 20 20.94 4.16 -22.13
N GLY A 21 20.21 4.83 -21.24
CA GLY A 21 20.19 6.30 -21.14
C GLY A 21 19.21 7.00 -22.08
N GLU A 22 18.46 6.24 -22.87
CA GLU A 22 17.38 6.76 -23.72
C GLU A 22 16.01 6.52 -23.07
N ILE A 23 15.02 7.31 -23.50
CA ILE A 23 13.62 7.18 -23.11
C ILE A 23 12.84 6.84 -24.38
N ASP A 24 12.25 5.64 -24.40
CA ASP A 24 11.35 5.20 -25.46
C ASP A 24 9.96 5.81 -25.27
N ASP A 25 9.29 6.13 -26.39
CA ASP A 25 7.94 6.70 -26.37
C ASP A 25 6.92 5.57 -26.32
N CYS A 26 6.32 5.37 -25.14
CA CYS A 26 5.27 4.38 -24.92
C CYS A 26 3.84 4.98 -24.88
N SER A 27 3.66 6.21 -25.36
CA SER A 27 2.37 6.92 -25.30
C SER A 27 1.28 6.33 -26.21
N ASP A 28 1.66 5.52 -27.20
CA ASP A 28 0.73 4.76 -28.05
C ASP A 28 0.24 3.46 -27.40
N ILE A 29 0.96 2.95 -26.39
CA ILE A 29 0.61 1.74 -25.62
C ILE A 29 -0.16 2.12 -24.35
N PHE A 30 0.33 3.12 -23.62
CA PHE A 30 -0.24 3.55 -22.35
C PHE A 30 -0.70 5.00 -22.38
N ASP A 31 -1.98 5.20 -22.12
CA ASP A 31 -2.51 6.47 -21.65
C ASP A 31 -2.14 6.65 -20.17
N VAL A 32 -1.03 7.34 -19.90
CA VAL A 32 -0.44 7.52 -18.55
C VAL A 32 -1.07 8.72 -17.86
N HIS A 33 -1.56 8.49 -16.65
CA HIS A 33 -2.11 9.48 -15.73
C HIS A 33 -1.29 9.46 -14.44
N HIS A 34 -1.29 10.57 -13.72
CA HIS A 34 -0.60 10.66 -12.43
C HIS A 34 -1.60 10.67 -11.29
N TRP A 35 -1.23 10.05 -10.17
CA TRP A 35 -1.95 10.26 -8.93
C TRP A 35 -1.76 11.70 -8.45
N VAL A 36 -2.81 12.24 -7.82
CA VAL A 36 -2.78 13.54 -7.14
C VAL A 36 -3.26 13.30 -5.72
N ASP A 37 -2.50 13.77 -4.72
CA ASP A 37 -2.82 13.54 -3.30
C ASP A 37 -4.26 13.94 -2.96
N GLY A 38 -5.06 12.96 -2.52
CA GLY A 38 -6.44 13.16 -2.11
C GLY A 38 -7.45 13.29 -3.25
N GLU A 39 -7.03 13.29 -4.52
CA GLU A 39 -7.95 13.39 -5.67
C GLU A 39 -8.57 12.03 -5.99
N PRO A 40 -9.90 11.86 -5.86
CA PRO A 40 -10.55 10.59 -6.15
C PRO A 40 -10.57 10.29 -7.64
N VAL A 41 -10.23 9.05 -8.01
CA VAL A 41 -10.36 8.53 -9.38
C VAL A 41 -11.35 7.36 -9.38
N THR A 42 -12.30 7.37 -10.31
CA THR A 42 -13.31 6.31 -10.41
C THR A 42 -13.04 5.38 -11.58
N PHE A 43 -12.93 4.08 -11.28
CA PHE A 43 -12.84 3.00 -12.26
C PHE A 43 -14.09 2.13 -12.18
N GLY A 44 -15.03 2.37 -13.09
CA GLY A 44 -16.33 1.67 -13.06
C GLY A 44 -17.08 1.97 -11.76
N THR A 45 -17.28 0.95 -10.92
CA THR A 45 -17.98 1.06 -9.62
C THR A 45 -17.06 1.25 -8.42
N VAL A 46 -15.74 1.34 -8.63
CA VAL A 46 -14.73 1.48 -7.57
C VAL A 46 -14.14 2.89 -7.62
N THR A 47 -14.18 3.59 -6.49
CA THR A 47 -13.46 4.85 -6.29
C THR A 47 -12.16 4.58 -5.57
N VAL A 48 -11.06 5.16 -6.07
CA VAL A 48 -9.72 5.10 -5.49
C VAL A 48 -9.34 6.50 -5.02
N VAL A 49 -8.97 6.63 -3.75
CA VAL A 49 -8.40 7.86 -3.19
C VAL A 49 -6.93 7.57 -2.83
N PRO A 50 -5.96 8.12 -3.58
CA PRO A 50 -4.56 8.01 -3.26
C PRO A 50 -4.17 9.04 -2.20
N ARG A 51 -3.22 8.72 -1.33
CA ARG A 51 -2.58 9.66 -0.39
C ARG A 51 -1.08 9.50 -0.41
N ILE A 52 -0.34 10.61 -0.42
CA ILE A 52 1.12 10.57 -0.29
C ILE A 52 1.48 9.97 1.07
N VAL A 53 2.37 8.99 1.06
CA VAL A 53 2.85 8.27 2.25
C VAL A 53 4.34 8.52 2.48
N ALA A 54 4.85 8.09 3.63
CA ALA A 54 6.21 8.40 4.07
C ALA A 54 7.22 7.44 3.42
N HIS A 55 7.71 7.77 2.23
CA HIS A 55 8.71 6.99 1.51
C HIS A 55 9.72 7.91 0.81
N PRO A 56 10.98 7.49 0.53
CA PRO A 56 11.99 8.39 -0.03
C PRO A 56 11.69 8.89 -1.44
N THR A 57 10.90 8.14 -2.20
CA THR A 57 10.36 8.55 -3.49
C THR A 57 8.87 8.79 -3.37
N GLU A 58 8.30 9.53 -4.34
CA GLU A 58 6.86 9.70 -4.44
C GLU A 58 6.17 8.33 -4.41
N SER A 59 5.39 8.09 -3.35
CA SER A 59 4.71 6.84 -3.05
C SER A 59 3.32 7.14 -2.53
N TYR A 60 2.38 6.26 -2.83
CA TYR A 60 0.99 6.43 -2.47
C TYR A 60 0.44 5.21 -1.74
N GLY A 61 -0.21 5.46 -0.61
CA GLY A 61 -1.24 4.57 -0.09
C GLY A 61 -2.56 4.85 -0.81
N MET A 62 -3.41 3.84 -0.95
CA MET A 62 -4.67 3.93 -1.68
C MET A 62 -5.85 3.38 -0.90
N ARG A 63 -6.98 4.09 -0.91
CA ARG A 63 -8.26 3.61 -0.40
C ARG A 63 -9.17 3.32 -1.56
N PHE A 64 -9.65 2.08 -1.62
CA PHE A 64 -10.64 1.60 -2.57
C PHE A 64 -11.99 1.56 -1.87
N THR A 65 -13.04 2.03 -2.53
CA THR A 65 -14.41 1.91 -2.04
C THR A 65 -15.33 1.58 -3.21
N ASP A 66 -16.10 0.51 -3.10
CA ASP A 66 -17.05 0.10 -4.12
C ASP A 66 -18.43 0.77 -3.95
N SER A 67 -19.34 0.49 -4.88
CA SER A 67 -20.72 1.02 -4.84
C SER A 67 -21.58 0.55 -3.66
N THR A 68 -21.18 -0.52 -2.96
CA THR A 68 -21.87 -0.99 -1.73
C THR A 68 -21.30 -0.31 -0.47
N GLY A 69 -20.16 0.36 -0.62
CA GLY A 69 -19.40 0.95 0.46
C GLY A 69 -18.45 -0.04 1.15
N ALA A 70 -18.21 -1.22 0.56
CA ALA A 70 -17.12 -2.09 0.98
C ALA A 70 -15.79 -1.40 0.66
N SER A 71 -14.83 -1.51 1.56
CA SER A 71 -13.63 -0.69 1.54
C SER A 71 -12.34 -1.46 1.86
N LEU A 72 -11.32 -1.19 1.06
CA LEU A 72 -9.97 -1.72 1.20
C LEU A 72 -9.01 -0.54 1.28
N ALA A 73 -8.07 -0.56 2.23
CA ALA A 73 -6.88 0.28 2.15
C ALA A 73 -5.67 -0.56 1.75
N TYR A 74 -4.82 -0.02 0.91
CA TYR A 74 -3.51 -0.55 0.56
C TYR A 74 -2.45 0.48 0.96
N SER A 75 -1.45 0.08 1.73
CA SER A 75 -0.45 1.02 2.26
C SER A 75 0.49 1.60 1.21
N GLY A 76 0.77 0.84 0.13
CA GLY A 76 2.01 1.02 -0.63
C GLY A 76 3.23 0.73 0.25
N ASP A 77 4.40 1.16 -0.21
CA ASP A 77 5.62 1.17 0.61
C ASP A 77 5.68 2.50 1.38
N THR A 78 5.88 2.42 2.70
CA THR A 78 5.82 3.57 3.61
C THR A 78 6.42 3.28 4.99
N GLY A 79 6.98 4.29 5.64
CA GLY A 79 7.11 4.38 7.09
C GLY A 79 5.80 4.82 7.77
N ILE A 80 5.85 5.01 9.09
CA ILE A 80 4.66 5.43 9.85
C ILE A 80 4.29 6.88 9.52
N CYS A 81 3.03 7.12 9.15
CA CYS A 81 2.51 8.47 8.92
C CYS A 81 1.01 8.56 9.22
N ASP A 82 0.52 9.77 9.45
CA ASP A 82 -0.91 10.00 9.74
C ASP A 82 -1.78 9.78 8.51
N GLN A 83 -1.26 10.08 7.31
CA GLN A 83 -1.94 9.85 6.04
C GLN A 83 -2.34 8.38 5.87
N LEU A 84 -1.46 7.44 6.23
CA LEU A 84 -1.74 6.01 6.21
C LEU A 84 -2.90 5.64 7.14
N VAL A 85 -2.90 6.19 8.36
CA VAL A 85 -3.94 5.93 9.36
C VAL A 85 -5.28 6.52 8.92
N GLU A 86 -5.29 7.74 8.38
CA GLU A 86 -6.51 8.36 7.85
C GLU A 86 -7.08 7.60 6.65
N LEU A 87 -6.20 7.15 5.75
CA LEU A 87 -6.56 6.35 4.58
C LEU A 87 -7.24 5.04 5.00
N ALA A 88 -6.66 4.35 5.97
CA ALA A 88 -7.14 3.08 6.50
C ALA A 88 -8.32 3.23 7.47
N ARG A 89 -8.74 4.45 7.84
CA ARG A 89 -9.74 4.65 8.88
C ARG A 89 -11.04 3.88 8.61
N GLY A 90 -11.37 2.96 9.51
CA GLY A 90 -12.59 2.15 9.50
C GLY A 90 -12.79 1.26 8.27
N VAL A 91 -11.72 0.92 7.53
CA VAL A 91 -11.86 0.02 6.36
C VAL A 91 -12.21 -1.41 6.77
N ASP A 92 -12.83 -2.14 5.85
CA ASP A 92 -13.14 -3.55 6.05
C ASP A 92 -11.87 -4.39 6.00
N VAL A 93 -10.97 -4.09 5.06
CA VAL A 93 -9.67 -4.78 4.93
C VAL A 93 -8.56 -3.76 4.78
N PHE A 94 -7.46 -3.95 5.51
CA PHE A 94 -6.25 -3.16 5.35
C PHE A 94 -5.08 -4.05 4.93
N LEU A 95 -4.69 -3.95 3.65
CA LEU A 95 -3.49 -4.58 3.11
C LEU A 95 -2.28 -3.68 3.37
N CYS A 96 -1.49 -4.03 4.37
CA CYS A 96 -0.41 -3.21 4.91
C CYS A 96 0.94 -3.90 4.73
N GLU A 97 1.94 -3.15 4.28
CA GLU A 97 3.32 -3.62 4.26
C GLU A 97 3.85 -3.86 5.69
N ALA A 98 4.76 -4.83 5.84
CA ALA A 98 5.44 -5.10 7.11
C ALA A 98 6.82 -5.73 6.84
N SER A 99 7.71 -4.93 6.27
CA SER A 99 8.98 -5.40 5.69
C SER A 99 9.96 -6.01 6.70
N TRP A 100 9.85 -5.70 8.00
CA TRP A 100 10.81 -6.17 8.99
C TRP A 100 10.24 -6.35 10.40
N THR A 101 11.01 -7.02 11.26
CA THR A 101 10.77 -7.02 12.70
C THR A 101 11.14 -5.67 13.31
N HIS A 102 10.46 -5.32 14.39
CA HIS A 102 10.59 -4.03 15.06
C HIS A 102 11.97 -3.86 15.70
N SER A 103 12.59 -2.70 15.46
CA SER A 103 13.85 -2.30 16.09
C SER A 103 13.95 -0.77 16.05
N PRO A 104 14.55 -0.14 17.07
CA PRO A 104 14.85 1.30 17.04
C PRO A 104 15.86 1.70 15.94
N ASP A 105 16.61 0.74 15.40
CA ASP A 105 17.64 0.99 14.38
C ASP A 105 17.07 0.95 12.95
N ARG A 106 15.75 0.76 12.78
CA ARG A 106 15.12 0.76 11.45
C ARG A 106 15.14 2.18 10.86
N PRO A 107 15.41 2.34 9.55
CA PRO A 107 15.33 3.64 8.91
C PRO A 107 13.92 4.23 9.05
N PRO A 108 13.79 5.52 9.40
CA PRO A 108 12.49 6.19 9.38
C PRO A 108 12.01 6.37 7.93
N ASP A 109 10.71 6.57 7.76
CA ASP A 109 10.10 6.97 6.49
C ASP A 109 10.47 6.08 5.28
N LEU A 110 10.57 4.77 5.51
CA LEU A 110 10.96 3.80 4.48
C LEU A 110 9.99 2.62 4.40
N HIS A 111 9.96 1.79 5.44
CA HIS A 111 9.08 0.63 5.55
C HIS A 111 8.56 0.45 6.98
N LEU A 112 7.48 -0.33 7.12
CA LEU A 112 6.89 -0.65 8.42
C LEU A 112 7.46 -1.92 9.02
N SER A 113 7.56 -1.94 10.34
CA SER A 113 7.66 -3.19 11.08
C SER A 113 6.30 -3.85 11.33
N GLY A 114 6.29 -5.13 11.72
CA GLY A 114 5.05 -5.80 12.15
C GLY A 114 4.33 -5.04 13.28
N THR A 115 5.10 -4.58 14.27
CA THR A 115 4.60 -3.72 15.36
C THR A 115 3.95 -2.43 14.82
N GLU A 116 4.58 -1.75 13.85
CA GLU A 116 4.07 -0.50 13.30
C GLU A 116 2.82 -0.70 12.43
N ALA A 117 2.78 -1.78 11.65
CA ALA A 117 1.59 -2.18 10.90
C ALA A 117 0.41 -2.48 11.83
N GLY A 118 0.64 -3.21 12.93
CA GLY A 118 -0.38 -3.46 13.96
C GLY A 118 -0.87 -2.17 14.63
N ARG A 119 0.04 -1.26 14.99
CA ARG A 119 -0.33 0.06 15.53
C ARG A 119 -1.16 0.89 14.55
N ALA A 120 -0.79 0.89 13.27
CA ALA A 120 -1.53 1.60 12.23
C ALA A 120 -2.96 1.03 12.11
N ALA A 121 -3.11 -0.30 12.04
CA ALA A 121 -4.40 -0.99 11.99
C ALA A 121 -5.29 -0.67 13.20
N ARG A 122 -4.72 -0.74 14.41
CA ARG A 122 -5.41 -0.36 15.65
C ARG A 122 -5.85 1.10 15.65
N ARG A 123 -4.95 2.03 15.31
CA ARG A 123 -5.25 3.47 15.27
C ARG A 123 -6.34 3.80 14.26
N ALA A 124 -6.31 3.13 13.10
CA ALA A 124 -7.30 3.30 12.05
C ALA A 124 -8.63 2.63 12.38
N GLY A 125 -8.68 1.69 13.33
CA GLY A 125 -9.88 0.94 13.68
C GLY A 125 -10.36 0.06 12.53
N VAL A 126 -9.44 -0.58 11.82
CA VAL A 126 -9.75 -1.48 10.69
C VAL A 126 -10.39 -2.76 11.20
N ARG A 127 -11.14 -3.45 10.35
CA ARG A 127 -11.75 -4.73 10.73
C ARG A 127 -10.79 -5.90 10.60
N GLU A 128 -10.00 -5.96 9.54
CA GLU A 128 -9.00 -7.01 9.29
C GLU A 128 -7.70 -6.41 8.76
N LEU A 129 -6.57 -6.92 9.27
CA LEU A 129 -5.23 -6.55 8.84
C LEU A 129 -4.60 -7.69 8.04
N LEU A 130 -4.30 -7.42 6.77
CA LEU A 130 -3.56 -8.30 5.89
C LEU A 130 -2.12 -7.79 5.74
N LEU A 131 -1.14 -8.57 6.16
CA LEU A 131 0.27 -8.21 6.07
C LEU A 131 0.86 -8.68 4.74
N THR A 132 1.54 -7.78 4.03
CA THR A 132 2.25 -8.06 2.77
C THR A 132 3.67 -7.50 2.80
N HIS A 133 4.40 -7.67 1.70
CA HIS A 133 5.74 -7.12 1.50
C HIS A 133 6.76 -7.58 2.56
N ILE A 134 6.64 -8.83 3.05
CA ILE A 134 7.61 -9.43 3.97
C ILE A 134 8.73 -10.07 3.13
N PRO A 135 9.97 -9.56 3.17
CA PRO A 135 11.08 -10.13 2.44
C PRO A 135 11.42 -11.54 2.93
N PRO A 136 12.02 -12.39 2.08
CA PRO A 136 12.27 -13.79 2.41
C PRO A 136 13.30 -14.01 3.53
N TRP A 137 14.09 -12.98 3.88
CA TRP A 137 15.04 -13.01 4.99
C TRP A 137 14.46 -12.48 6.31
N THR A 138 13.22 -11.96 6.29
CA THR A 138 12.50 -11.53 7.49
C THR A 138 11.65 -12.70 8.00
N SER A 139 11.74 -12.98 9.30
CA SER A 139 10.87 -13.98 9.97
C SER A 139 9.41 -13.54 9.89
N ARG A 140 8.64 -14.28 9.10
CA ARG A 140 7.22 -13.99 8.87
C ARG A 140 6.40 -14.19 10.15
N GLU A 141 6.74 -15.21 10.92
CA GLU A 141 6.10 -15.55 12.19
C GLU A 141 6.30 -14.45 13.22
N ASP A 142 7.50 -13.86 13.29
CA ASP A 142 7.78 -12.76 14.23
C ASP A 142 7.02 -11.49 13.82
N VAL A 143 6.99 -11.15 12.52
CA VAL A 143 6.21 -10.01 12.02
C VAL A 143 4.72 -10.15 12.33
N ILE A 144 4.14 -11.34 12.12
CA ILE A 144 2.74 -11.62 12.48
C ILE A 144 2.53 -11.49 13.98
N SER A 145 3.46 -12.02 14.79
CA SER A 145 3.36 -11.99 16.25
C SER A 145 3.42 -10.56 16.79
N GLU A 146 4.29 -9.72 16.24
CA GLU A 146 4.37 -8.30 16.56
C GLU A 146 3.07 -7.56 16.21
N ALA A 147 2.54 -7.77 15.01
CA ALA A 147 1.29 -7.12 14.59
C ALA A 147 0.11 -7.50 15.49
N LYS A 148 0.01 -8.80 15.85
CA LYS A 148 -1.00 -9.31 16.79
C LYS A 148 -0.85 -8.79 18.22
N ALA A 149 0.36 -8.40 18.63
CA ALA A 149 0.57 -7.79 19.94
C ALA A 149 0.02 -6.35 20.01
N GLU A 150 -0.15 -5.69 18.87
CA GLU A 150 -0.58 -4.29 18.79
C GLU A 150 -2.04 -4.14 18.30
N PHE A 151 -2.57 -5.12 17.58
CA PHE A 151 -3.93 -5.12 17.03
C PHE A 151 -4.73 -6.37 17.44
N ASP A 152 -5.86 -6.15 18.11
CA ASP A 152 -6.73 -7.22 18.64
C ASP A 152 -7.61 -7.91 17.59
N GLY A 153 -7.68 -7.35 16.37
CA GLY A 153 -8.47 -7.92 15.28
C GLY A 153 -7.77 -9.04 14.52
N PRO A 154 -8.42 -9.63 13.50
CA PRO A 154 -7.81 -10.62 12.62
C PRO A 154 -6.55 -10.08 11.94
N VAL A 155 -5.46 -10.84 12.05
CA VAL A 155 -4.18 -10.58 11.38
C VAL A 155 -3.80 -11.81 10.57
N HIS A 156 -3.57 -11.60 9.28
CA HIS A 156 -3.13 -12.64 8.36
C HIS A 156 -2.01 -12.11 7.47
N ALA A 157 -0.89 -12.82 7.37
CA ALA A 157 0.09 -12.51 6.35
C ALA A 157 -0.33 -13.22 5.05
N VAL A 158 -0.39 -12.48 3.94
CA VAL A 158 -0.88 -13.01 2.65
C VAL A 158 0.18 -13.80 1.90
N VAL A 159 -0.24 -14.79 1.13
CA VAL A 159 0.65 -15.57 0.23
C VAL A 159 0.31 -15.34 -1.23
N CYS A 160 1.25 -15.68 -2.12
CA CYS A 160 1.03 -15.57 -3.57
C CYS A 160 -0.16 -16.44 -4.01
N GLY A 161 -1.05 -15.86 -4.80
CA GLY A 161 -2.24 -16.53 -5.33
C GLY A 161 -3.43 -16.61 -4.37
N GLU A 162 -3.29 -16.09 -3.15
CA GLU A 162 -4.39 -16.04 -2.19
C GLU A 162 -5.47 -15.01 -2.60
N THR A 163 -6.73 -15.28 -2.26
CA THR A 163 -7.87 -14.42 -2.60
C THR A 163 -8.66 -14.07 -1.35
N PHE A 164 -9.00 -12.79 -1.22
CA PHE A 164 -9.81 -12.25 -0.13
C PHE A 164 -11.05 -11.58 -0.69
N GLU A 165 -12.17 -11.76 0.00
CA GLU A 165 -13.41 -11.09 -0.37
C GLU A 165 -13.65 -9.91 0.56
N VAL A 166 -13.67 -8.70 -0.01
CA VAL A 166 -13.93 -7.48 0.75
C VAL A 166 -15.43 -7.23 0.77
N ARG A 167 -16.05 -7.35 1.96
CA ARG A 167 -17.48 -7.12 2.17
C ARG A 167 -17.69 -6.10 3.27
N ARG A 168 -18.69 -5.25 3.08
CA ARG A 168 -19.24 -4.43 4.16
C ARG A 168 -20.08 -5.31 5.07
N ALA A 169 -19.70 -5.42 6.34
CA ALA A 169 -20.52 -6.00 7.41
C ALA A 169 -21.48 -4.97 7.99
#